data_AF-A0A2I6QNB9-F1
#
_entry.id   AF-A0A2I6QNB9-F1
#
_cell.length_a   1.000
_cell.length_b   1.000
_cell.length_c   1.000
_cell.angle_alpha   90.00
_cell.angle_beta   90.00
_cell.angle_gamma   90.00
#
_symmetry.space_group_name_H-M   'P 1'
#
loop_
_entity.id
_entity.type
_entity.pdbx_description
1 polymer ?
#
loop_
_entity_poly.entity_id
_entity_poly.type
_entity_poly.pdbx_seq_one_letter_code
_entity_poly.pdbx_strand_id
1 'polypeptide(L)'
;MKLQITFILAALALSTVAFAQADTPFQGRYASNLQIGDSVINITNMGATAPANMCVNVYTFSADEQLVSCCSCQVTPNALVSLSVRNDLISNTLTPALPTSVVVKLLATAPAGPCNAATPGAPVNGMLAFGTTIHQFPQSGLITNTNTYAVTETPFQPATLSANELQKITSFCGFIQANGSGFGICRSCRLGGLGADKQ
;
A
#
# COMPACT_ATOMS: atom_id res chain seq x y z
N MET A 1 -33.41 -42.10 -41.06
CA MET A 1 -31.97 -41.78 -40.96
C MET A 1 -31.76 -41.02 -39.64
N LYS A 2 -31.38 -41.72 -38.57
CA LYS A 2 -31.17 -41.13 -37.23
C LYS A 2 -29.70 -40.72 -37.11
N LEU A 3 -29.42 -39.42 -37.10
CA LEU A 3 -28.07 -38.87 -36.92
C LEU A 3 -27.81 -38.76 -35.41
N GLN A 4 -26.99 -39.66 -34.87
CA GLN A 4 -26.50 -39.57 -33.49
C GLN A 4 -25.28 -38.64 -33.48
N ILE A 5 -25.43 -37.45 -32.89
CA ILE A 5 -24.34 -36.49 -32.67
C ILE A 5 -23.74 -36.80 -31.30
N THR A 6 -22.61 -37.49 -31.29
CA THR A 6 -21.83 -37.76 -30.10
C THR A 6 -21.08 -36.48 -29.72
N PHE A 7 -21.55 -35.75 -28.70
CA PHE A 7 -20.84 -34.63 -28.11
C PHE A 7 -19.63 -35.15 -27.31
N ILE A 8 -18.42 -34.99 -27.84
CA ILE A 8 -17.18 -35.24 -27.10
C ILE A 8 -16.91 -34.02 -26.21
N LEU A 9 -16.98 -34.21 -24.89
CA LEU A 9 -16.50 -33.25 -23.89
C LEU A 9 -14.98 -33.08 -24.02
N ALA A 10 -14.52 -31.89 -24.38
CA ALA A 10 -13.14 -31.46 -24.12
C ALA A 10 -13.14 -30.57 -22.87
N ALA A 11 -12.95 -31.17 -21.70
CA ALA A 11 -12.72 -30.42 -20.47
C ALA A 11 -11.27 -29.89 -20.49
N LEU A 12 -11.09 -28.60 -20.85
CA LEU A 12 -9.81 -27.92 -20.63
C LEU A 12 -9.63 -27.74 -19.11
N ALA A 13 -8.79 -28.57 -18.50
CA ALA A 13 -8.27 -28.33 -17.16
C ALA A 13 -7.32 -27.13 -17.20
N LEU A 14 -7.84 -25.93 -16.96
CA LEU A 14 -7.02 -24.76 -16.64
C LEU A 14 -6.37 -25.03 -15.28
N SER A 15 -5.07 -25.37 -15.29
CA SER A 15 -4.26 -25.43 -14.08
C SER A 15 -4.19 -24.02 -13.49
N THR A 16 -5.00 -23.75 -12.47
CA THR A 16 -4.85 -22.54 -11.65
C THR A 16 -3.57 -22.69 -10.85
N VAL A 17 -2.48 -22.07 -11.33
CA VAL A 17 -1.31 -21.86 -10.48
C VAL A 17 -1.75 -20.88 -9.40
N ALA A 18 -2.06 -21.39 -8.21
CA ALA A 18 -2.32 -20.56 -7.05
C ALA A 18 -0.99 -19.93 -6.62
N PHE A 19 -0.74 -18.68 -7.01
CA PHE A 19 0.37 -17.91 -6.47
C PHE A 19 0.01 -17.51 -5.04
N ALA A 20 0.65 -18.14 -4.05
CA ALA A 20 0.65 -17.61 -2.69
C ALA A 20 1.48 -16.32 -2.68
N GLN A 21 0.97 -15.27 -2.04
CA GLN A 21 1.78 -14.07 -1.82
C GLN A 21 2.89 -14.41 -0.83
N ALA A 22 4.14 -14.15 -1.22
CA ALA A 22 5.28 -14.37 -0.34
C ALA A 22 5.23 -13.42 0.86
N ASP A 23 5.31 -13.96 2.08
CA ASP A 23 5.47 -13.16 3.29
C ASP A 23 6.87 -12.55 3.31
N THR A 24 6.93 -11.24 3.10
CA THR A 24 8.18 -10.48 3.07
C THR A 24 7.99 -9.18 3.86
N PRO A 25 9.06 -8.67 4.48
CA PRO A 25 8.96 -7.48 5.31
C PRO A 25 8.74 -6.21 4.47
N PHE A 26 9.08 -6.24 3.19
CA PHE A 26 9.04 -5.09 2.28
C PHE A 26 8.02 -5.29 1.16
N GLN A 27 7.03 -4.41 1.11
CA GLN A 27 5.94 -4.48 0.14
C GLN A 27 5.68 -3.10 -0.46
N GLY A 28 5.25 -3.06 -1.73
CA GLY A 28 5.01 -1.83 -2.45
C GLY A 28 3.68 -1.83 -3.21
N ARG A 29 3.10 -0.64 -3.38
CA ARG A 29 1.93 -0.41 -4.21
C ARG A 29 1.85 1.05 -4.66
N TYR A 30 1.20 1.33 -5.78
CA TYR A 30 0.85 2.69 -6.17
C TYR A 30 -0.60 3.05 -5.78
N ALA A 31 -0.87 4.34 -5.68
CA ALA A 31 -2.21 4.91 -5.66
C ALA A 31 -2.27 6.03 -6.72
N SER A 32 -3.40 6.16 -7.41
CA SER A 32 -3.59 7.14 -8.49
C SER A 32 -4.99 7.72 -8.46
N ASN A 33 -5.18 8.79 -9.23
CA ASN A 33 -6.42 9.56 -9.26
C ASN A 33 -6.79 10.18 -7.91
N LEU A 34 -5.78 10.58 -7.14
CA LEU A 34 -5.94 11.18 -5.81
C LEU A 34 -6.55 12.58 -5.85
N GLN A 35 -6.62 13.22 -7.02
CA GLN A 35 -7.41 14.42 -7.24
C GLN A 35 -8.92 14.15 -7.34
N ILE A 36 -9.32 12.90 -7.60
CA ILE A 36 -10.72 12.50 -7.77
C ILE A 36 -11.32 12.01 -6.46
N GLY A 37 -10.57 11.21 -5.71
CA GLY A 37 -11.01 10.65 -4.43
C GLY A 37 -9.85 10.06 -3.65
N ASP A 38 -10.14 9.54 -2.48
CA ASP A 38 -9.11 8.95 -1.63
C ASP A 38 -8.77 7.51 -2.00
N SER A 39 -7.54 7.12 -1.67
CA SER A 39 -7.10 5.73 -1.65
C SER A 39 -6.77 5.38 -0.20
N VAL A 40 -7.05 4.15 0.20
CA VAL A 40 -6.92 3.70 1.57
C VAL A 40 -5.94 2.53 1.60
N ILE A 41 -5.13 2.48 2.65
CA ILE A 41 -4.22 1.37 2.92
C ILE A 41 -4.63 0.75 4.25
N ASN A 42 -4.93 -0.54 4.24
CA ASN A 42 -5.20 -1.35 5.42
C ASN A 42 -3.99 -2.22 5.71
N ILE A 43 -3.55 -2.29 6.97
CA ILE A 43 -2.35 -3.00 7.40
C ILE A 43 -2.69 -3.84 8.62
N THR A 44 -2.24 -5.09 8.63
CA THR A 44 -2.38 -5.99 9.77
C THR A 44 -1.09 -6.72 10.10
N ASN A 45 -0.91 -6.99 11.40
CA ASN A 45 0.10 -7.89 11.92
C ASN A 45 -0.52 -9.29 12.07
N MET A 46 -0.12 -10.25 11.24
CA MET A 46 -0.62 -11.63 11.29
C MET A 46 -0.05 -12.47 12.43
N GLY A 47 0.75 -11.87 13.32
CA GLY A 47 1.25 -12.50 14.53
C GLY A 47 2.45 -13.43 14.32
N ALA A 48 3.14 -13.36 13.18
CA ALA A 48 4.33 -14.17 12.92
C ALA A 48 5.44 -13.98 13.98
N THR A 49 5.48 -12.80 14.61
CA THR A 49 6.40 -12.48 15.71
C THR A 49 5.70 -12.36 17.07
N ALA A 50 4.46 -12.84 17.22
CA ALA A 50 3.71 -12.71 18.46
C ALA A 50 4.49 -13.34 19.65
N PRO A 51 4.44 -12.72 20.86
CA PRO A 51 3.60 -11.58 21.25
C PRO A 51 4.21 -10.20 20.89
N ALA A 52 5.34 -10.15 20.18
CA ALA A 52 5.99 -8.88 19.86
C ALA A 52 5.17 -8.05 18.86
N ASN A 53 5.16 -6.73 19.09
CA ASN A 53 4.62 -5.75 18.15
C ASN A 53 5.53 -5.63 16.92
N MET A 54 4.99 -5.06 15.84
CA MET A 54 5.77 -4.67 14.67
C MET A 54 5.67 -3.15 14.44
N CYS A 55 6.72 -2.57 13.88
CA CYS A 55 6.68 -1.22 13.32
C CYS A 55 6.54 -1.33 11.81
N VAL A 56 5.50 -0.71 11.25
CA VAL A 56 5.32 -0.59 9.80
C VAL A 56 5.75 0.80 9.38
N ASN A 57 6.91 0.87 8.73
CA ASN A 57 7.51 2.09 8.23
C ASN A 57 6.95 2.38 6.84
N VAL A 58 6.40 3.57 6.66
CA VAL A 58 5.71 4.01 5.45
C VAL A 58 6.56 5.06 4.74
N TYR A 59 6.83 4.85 3.46
CA TYR A 59 7.57 5.78 2.62
C TYR A 59 6.74 6.07 1.36
N THR A 60 6.35 7.33 1.18
CA THR A 60 5.51 7.77 0.06
C THR A 60 6.35 8.56 -0.92
N PHE A 61 6.41 8.10 -2.16
CA PHE A 61 7.08 8.77 -3.25
C PHE A 61 6.06 9.38 -4.21
N SER A 62 6.32 10.60 -4.69
CA SER A 62 5.62 11.14 -5.86
C SER A 62 6.04 10.39 -7.14
N ALA A 63 5.29 10.59 -8.22
CA ALA A 63 5.62 10.03 -9.53
C ALA A 63 6.99 10.48 -10.06
N ASP A 64 7.49 11.65 -9.61
CA ASP A 64 8.81 12.20 -9.96
C ASP A 64 9.93 11.68 -9.05
N GLU A 65 9.73 10.52 -8.41
CA GLU A 65 10.74 9.79 -7.63
C GLU A 65 11.22 10.51 -6.35
N GLN A 66 10.47 11.50 -5.87
CA GLN A 66 10.78 12.23 -4.65
C GLN A 66 10.03 11.66 -3.45
N LEU A 67 10.73 11.42 -2.33
CA LEU A 67 10.08 11.03 -1.08
C LEU A 67 9.31 12.25 -0.54
N VAL A 68 7.99 12.22 -0.60
CA VAL A 68 7.11 13.32 -0.20
C VAL A 68 6.65 13.21 1.25
N SER A 69 6.60 12.00 1.81
CA SER A 69 6.30 11.80 3.22
C SER A 69 6.87 10.49 3.77
N CYS A 70 7.13 10.44 5.08
CA CYS A 70 7.38 9.20 5.80
C CYS A 70 6.83 9.24 7.24
N CYS A 71 6.51 8.06 7.77
CA CYS A 71 6.05 7.85 9.14
C CYS A 71 6.15 6.37 9.50
N SER A 72 5.89 6.02 10.76
CA SER A 72 5.89 4.63 11.20
C SER A 72 4.71 4.36 12.12
N CYS A 73 4.13 3.16 12.00
CA CYS A 73 2.98 2.74 12.78
C CYS A 73 3.35 1.53 13.65
N GLN A 74 3.01 1.60 14.94
CA GLN A 74 3.08 0.42 15.79
C GLN A 74 1.82 -0.43 15.60
N VAL A 75 1.98 -1.68 15.16
CA VAL A 75 0.89 -2.63 14.94
C VAL A 75 1.09 -3.83 15.86
N THR A 76 0.20 -3.97 16.85
CA THR A 76 0.21 -5.12 17.76
C THR A 76 -0.28 -6.39 17.05
N PRO A 77 0.04 -7.60 17.53
CA PRO A 77 -0.45 -8.84 16.92
C PRO A 77 -1.97 -8.82 16.71
N ASN A 78 -2.41 -9.22 15.51
CA ASN A 78 -3.80 -9.24 15.04
C ASN A 78 -4.52 -7.88 14.98
N ALA A 79 -3.82 -6.77 15.21
CA ALA A 79 -4.43 -5.45 15.02
C ALA A 79 -4.57 -5.11 13.54
N LEU A 80 -5.71 -4.53 13.20
CA LEU A 80 -5.98 -3.94 11.89
C LEU A 80 -5.94 -2.42 12.01
N VAL A 81 -5.08 -1.79 11.23
CA VAL A 81 -4.94 -0.33 11.16
C VAL A 81 -5.10 0.15 9.73
N SER A 82 -5.38 1.44 9.55
CA SER A 82 -5.56 2.05 8.24
C SER A 82 -4.89 3.41 8.10
N LEU A 83 -4.64 3.79 6.85
CA LEU A 83 -4.12 5.08 6.40
C LEU A 83 -4.91 5.57 5.19
N SER A 84 -5.31 6.84 5.21
CA SER A 84 -5.78 7.58 4.04
C SER A 84 -4.57 8.10 3.26
N VAL A 85 -4.49 7.82 1.96
CA VAL A 85 -3.42 8.36 1.13
C VAL A 85 -3.52 9.88 1.10
N ARG A 86 -4.71 10.46 0.86
CA ARG A 86 -4.89 11.92 0.80
C ARG A 86 -4.71 12.60 2.15
N ASN A 87 -5.34 12.08 3.19
CA ASN A 87 -5.43 12.76 4.48
C ASN A 87 -4.28 12.42 5.41
N ASP A 88 -3.67 11.25 5.30
CA ASP A 88 -2.59 10.84 6.20
C ASP A 88 -1.22 10.89 5.50
N LEU A 89 -1.10 10.52 4.22
CA LEU A 89 0.20 10.48 3.53
C LEU A 89 0.56 11.78 2.80
N ILE A 90 -0.34 12.35 2.00
CA ILE A 90 -0.02 13.52 1.16
C ILE A 90 -0.65 14.84 1.64
N SER A 91 -1.26 14.89 2.82
CA SER A 91 -1.85 16.13 3.35
C SER A 91 -0.82 17.15 3.83
N ASN A 92 0.42 16.72 4.05
CA ASN A 92 1.51 17.51 4.60
C ASN A 92 2.85 17.08 3.98
N THR A 93 2.94 17.15 2.65
CA THR A 93 4.13 16.73 1.90
C THR A 93 5.32 17.65 2.12
N LEU A 94 6.53 17.12 1.97
CA LEU A 94 7.78 17.92 2.00
C LEU A 94 7.82 18.93 0.85
N THR A 95 7.31 18.55 -0.32
CA THR A 95 7.25 19.38 -1.51
C THR A 95 5.92 20.13 -1.58
N PRO A 96 5.87 21.35 -2.14
CA PRO A 96 4.62 22.12 -2.24
C PRO A 96 3.56 21.48 -3.16
N ALA A 97 3.97 20.68 -4.14
CA ALA A 97 3.05 20.03 -5.07
C ALA A 97 2.34 18.86 -4.39
N LEU A 98 1.00 18.85 -4.47
CA LEU A 98 0.18 17.72 -4.02
C LEU A 98 0.15 16.64 -5.11
N PRO A 99 0.71 15.44 -4.88
CA PRO A 99 0.76 14.41 -5.91
C PRO A 99 -0.64 13.86 -6.23
N THR A 100 -0.94 13.70 -7.52
CA THR A 100 -2.14 13.02 -8.03
C THR A 100 -2.01 11.50 -8.07
N SER A 101 -0.78 11.02 -7.99
CA SER A 101 -0.40 9.63 -7.84
C SER A 101 0.86 9.50 -7.00
N VAL A 102 0.96 8.38 -6.27
CA VAL A 102 2.11 8.08 -5.41
C VAL A 102 2.47 6.61 -5.47
N VAL A 103 3.72 6.30 -5.14
CA VAL A 103 4.17 4.95 -4.79
C VAL A 103 4.36 4.89 -3.28
N VAL A 104 3.68 3.96 -2.62
CA VAL A 104 3.81 3.70 -1.19
C VAL A 104 4.60 2.41 -0.97
N LYS A 105 5.66 2.52 -0.19
CA LYS A 105 6.50 1.40 0.24
C LYS A 105 6.31 1.19 1.74
N LEU A 106 6.04 -0.05 2.12
CA LEU A 106 5.88 -0.48 3.50
C LEU A 106 7.05 -1.38 3.88
N LEU A 107 7.67 -1.11 5.03
CA LEU A 107 8.71 -1.94 5.61
C LEU A 107 8.33 -2.31 7.05
N ALA A 108 8.05 -3.58 7.27
CA ALA A 108 7.83 -4.16 8.59
C ALA A 108 9.16 -4.45 9.30
N THR A 109 9.32 -3.93 10.52
CA THR A 109 10.49 -4.16 11.35
C THR A 109 10.12 -4.45 12.80
N ALA A 110 10.99 -5.16 13.51
CA ALA A 110 10.93 -5.23 14.97
C ALA A 110 11.11 -3.83 15.58
N PRO A 111 10.44 -3.51 16.70
CA PRO A 111 10.68 -2.28 17.42
C PRO A 111 12.11 -2.23 17.96
N ALA A 112 12.86 -1.18 17.63
CA ALA A 112 14.18 -0.87 18.21
C ALA A 112 14.12 0.29 19.23
N GLY A 113 12.90 0.63 19.67
CA GLY A 113 12.52 1.84 20.38
C GLY A 113 11.11 2.27 19.96
N PRO A 114 10.71 3.54 20.14
CA PRO A 114 9.54 4.08 19.47
C PRO A 114 9.68 3.89 17.95
N CYS A 115 8.59 3.49 17.28
CA CYS A 115 8.62 3.24 15.85
C CYS A 115 9.07 4.49 15.07
N ASN A 116 10.14 4.36 14.29
CA ASN A 116 10.72 5.45 13.52
C ASN A 116 11.18 4.96 12.14
N ALA A 117 10.62 5.53 11.07
CA ALA A 117 10.97 5.20 9.69
C ALA A 117 12.35 5.73 9.25
N ALA A 118 12.96 6.69 9.96
CA ALA A 118 14.34 7.10 9.69
C ALA A 118 15.37 6.12 10.27
N THR A 119 14.98 5.35 11.28
CA THR A 119 15.85 4.40 11.98
C THR A 119 15.08 3.10 12.26
N PRO A 120 14.64 2.38 11.21
CA PRO A 120 13.83 1.18 11.38
C PRO A 120 14.67 0.05 11.99
N GLY A 121 14.02 -0.84 12.74
CA GLY A 121 14.70 -1.99 13.36
C GLY A 121 15.02 -3.11 12.36
N ALA A 122 15.29 -4.30 12.86
CA ALA A 122 15.50 -5.48 12.02
C ALA A 122 14.21 -5.83 11.25
N PRO A 123 14.26 -6.11 9.93
CA PRO A 123 13.09 -6.53 9.16
C PRO A 123 12.40 -7.77 9.75
N VAL A 124 11.07 -7.78 9.78
CA VAL A 124 10.27 -8.91 10.27
C VAL A 124 9.12 -9.24 9.31
N ASN A 125 8.79 -10.52 9.25
CA ASN A 125 7.67 -11.04 8.47
C ASN A 125 6.35 -10.95 9.25
N GLY A 126 5.23 -11.28 8.59
CA GLY A 126 3.90 -11.28 9.17
C GLY A 126 3.08 -10.02 8.89
N MET A 127 3.56 -9.12 8.03
CA MET A 127 2.77 -7.98 7.57
C MET A 127 1.86 -8.41 6.41
N LEU A 128 0.57 -8.11 6.52
CA LEU A 128 -0.32 -8.08 5.35
C LEU A 128 -0.86 -6.67 5.16
N ALA A 129 -0.85 -6.20 3.92
CA ALA A 129 -1.41 -4.90 3.57
C ALA A 129 -2.23 -4.96 2.29
N PHE A 130 -3.32 -4.20 2.28
CA PHE A 130 -4.22 -4.04 1.14
C PHE A 130 -4.36 -2.55 0.85
N GLY A 131 -4.47 -2.20 -0.43
CA GLY A 131 -4.66 -0.84 -0.86
C GLY A 131 -5.80 -0.73 -1.86
N THR A 132 -6.55 0.36 -1.79
CA THR A 132 -7.50 0.73 -2.82
C THR A 132 -6.86 1.67 -3.85
N THR A 133 -7.27 1.57 -5.12
CA THR A 133 -6.93 2.55 -6.16
C THR A 133 -8.18 2.90 -6.96
N ILE A 134 -8.30 4.17 -7.32
CA ILE A 134 -9.38 4.66 -8.16
C ILE A 134 -8.99 4.49 -9.63
N HIS A 135 -9.87 3.88 -10.42
CA HIS A 135 -9.74 3.73 -11.86
C HIS A 135 -10.93 4.36 -12.56
N GLN A 136 -10.69 5.00 -13.71
CA GLN A 136 -11.76 5.43 -14.59
C GLN A 136 -12.28 4.22 -15.36
N PHE A 137 -13.58 3.98 -15.31
CA PHE A 137 -14.21 2.94 -16.11
C PHE A 137 -14.41 3.43 -17.55
N PRO A 138 -14.00 2.64 -18.57
CA PRO A 138 -14.35 2.96 -19.96
C PRO A 138 -15.86 2.78 -20.13
N GLN A 139 -16.53 3.84 -20.57
CA GLN A 139 -17.98 3.81 -20.77
C GLN A 139 -18.32 3.03 -22.04
N SER A 140 -19.17 2.02 -21.92
CA SER A 140 -19.78 1.34 -23.07
C SER A 140 -21.13 2.00 -23.37
N GLY A 141 -21.19 2.81 -24.44
CA GLY A 141 -22.44 3.26 -25.08
C GLY A 141 -23.03 4.63 -24.68
N LEU A 142 -23.38 5.39 -25.72
CA LEU A 142 -24.38 6.48 -25.91
C LEU A 142 -24.58 7.63 -24.88
N ILE A 143 -23.86 7.69 -23.77
CA ILE A 143 -23.83 8.88 -22.89
C ILE A 143 -22.40 9.42 -22.89
N THR A 144 -22.17 10.65 -23.35
CA THR A 144 -20.83 11.15 -23.70
C THR A 144 -20.18 12.08 -22.68
N ASN A 145 -20.68 12.25 -21.44
CA ASN A 145 -20.16 13.30 -20.55
C ASN A 145 -20.14 12.99 -19.03
N THR A 146 -20.02 11.74 -18.60
CA THR A 146 -19.82 11.41 -17.16
C THR A 146 -18.65 10.46 -16.98
N ASN A 147 -17.52 10.96 -16.46
CA ASN A 147 -16.42 10.09 -16.03
C ASN A 147 -16.88 9.26 -14.82
N THR A 148 -17.19 7.99 -15.04
CA THR A 148 -17.50 7.05 -13.95
C THR A 148 -16.20 6.49 -13.39
N TYR A 149 -16.02 6.61 -12.08
CA TYR A 149 -14.88 6.07 -11.36
C TYR A 149 -15.31 4.86 -10.53
N ALA A 150 -14.41 3.90 -10.40
CA ALA A 150 -14.57 2.79 -9.47
C ALA A 150 -13.30 2.60 -8.66
N VAL A 151 -13.46 1.96 -7.52
CA VAL A 151 -12.36 1.62 -6.62
C VAL A 151 -12.11 0.12 -6.69
N THR A 152 -10.84 -0.26 -6.75
CA THR A 152 -10.43 -1.66 -6.66
C THR A 152 -9.45 -1.82 -5.51
N GLU A 153 -9.73 -2.76 -4.62
CA GLU A 153 -8.80 -3.19 -3.57
C GLU A 153 -7.92 -4.33 -4.09
N THR A 154 -6.63 -4.21 -3.84
CA THR A 154 -5.63 -5.25 -4.18
C THR A 154 -4.59 -5.31 -3.08
N PRO A 155 -3.98 -6.47 -2.84
CA PRO A 155 -2.92 -6.56 -1.85
C PRO A 155 -1.68 -5.79 -2.29
N PHE A 156 -0.90 -5.32 -1.32
CA PHE A 156 0.46 -4.84 -1.55
C PHE A 156 1.32 -6.00 -2.04
N GLN A 157 2.23 -5.71 -2.97
CA GLN A 157 3.06 -6.74 -3.58
C GLN A 157 4.43 -6.81 -2.88
N PRO A 158 4.88 -8.02 -2.50
CA PRO A 158 6.25 -8.26 -2.07
C PRO A 158 7.27 -7.70 -3.07
N ALA A 159 8.31 -7.05 -2.56
CA ALA A 159 9.39 -6.54 -3.39
C ALA A 159 10.75 -6.89 -2.76
N THR A 160 11.80 -6.94 -3.59
CA THR A 160 13.17 -7.11 -3.09
C THR A 160 13.70 -5.79 -2.57
N LEU A 161 14.05 -5.75 -1.28
CA LEU A 161 14.69 -4.60 -0.66
C LEU A 161 16.21 -4.77 -0.72
N SER A 162 16.89 -3.89 -1.46
CA SER A 162 18.35 -3.83 -1.45
C SER A 162 18.86 -2.99 -0.28
N ALA A 163 20.12 -3.21 0.13
CA ALA A 163 20.77 -2.38 1.14
C ALA A 163 20.82 -0.90 0.74
N ASN A 164 21.07 -0.61 -0.55
CA ASN A 164 21.08 0.75 -1.08
C ASN A 164 19.70 1.41 -1.00
N GLU A 165 18.64 0.68 -1.32
CA GLU A 165 17.28 1.21 -1.22
C GLU A 165 16.89 1.45 0.23
N LEU A 166 17.19 0.52 1.14
CA LEU A 166 16.97 0.72 2.58
C LEU A 166 17.71 1.96 3.08
N GLN A 167 18.98 2.13 2.72
CA GLN A 167 19.77 3.31 3.08
C GLN A 167 19.15 4.59 2.49
N LYS A 168 18.70 4.58 1.23
CA LYS A 168 18.08 5.73 0.58
C LYS A 168 16.80 6.16 1.28
N ILE A 169 15.84 5.25 1.47
CA ILE A 169 14.52 5.59 2.04
C ILE A 169 14.63 6.05 3.49
N THR A 170 15.50 5.43 4.28
CA THR A 170 15.71 5.80 5.69
C THR A 170 16.47 7.11 5.84
N SER A 171 17.51 7.34 5.02
CA SER A 171 18.26 8.60 5.02
C SER A 171 17.39 9.78 4.59
N PHE A 172 16.57 9.61 3.54
CA PHE A 172 15.64 10.66 3.10
C PHE A 172 14.58 10.93 4.16
N CYS A 173 14.04 9.90 4.81
CA CYS A 173 13.12 10.09 5.92
C CYS A 173 13.78 10.82 7.10
N GLY A 174 15.03 10.51 7.44
CA GLY A 174 15.81 11.24 8.44
C GLY A 174 16.02 12.70 8.07
N PHE A 175 16.30 13.00 6.79
CA PHE A 175 16.40 14.38 6.31
C PHE A 175 15.08 15.13 6.47
N ILE A 176 13.95 14.51 6.12
CA ILE A 176 12.60 15.08 6.30
C ILE A 176 12.34 15.37 7.78
N GLN A 177 12.62 14.41 8.67
CA GLN A 177 12.42 14.58 10.11
C GLN A 177 13.27 15.72 10.70
N ALA A 178 14.51 15.86 10.23
CA ALA A 178 15.44 16.86 10.76
C ALA A 178 15.24 18.26 10.16
N ASN A 179 14.88 18.36 8.87
CA ASN A 179 14.91 19.61 8.11
C ASN A 179 13.55 20.03 7.53
N GLY A 180 12.55 19.16 7.56
CA GLY A 180 11.24 19.41 6.97
C GLY A 180 10.37 20.40 7.75
N SER A 181 10.79 20.86 8.94
CA SER A 181 10.00 21.77 9.80
C SER A 181 8.57 21.28 10.05
N GLY A 182 8.39 19.95 10.14
CA GLY A 182 7.09 19.30 10.29
C GLY A 182 6.44 18.85 8.98
N PHE A 183 6.86 19.38 7.82
CA PHE A 183 6.45 18.89 6.50
C PHE A 183 7.08 17.53 6.19
N GLY A 184 6.39 16.73 5.39
CA GLY A 184 6.77 15.37 5.02
C GLY A 184 6.56 14.33 6.12
N ILE A 185 5.97 14.70 7.26
CA ILE A 185 5.59 13.75 8.31
C ILE A 185 4.15 13.31 8.07
N CYS A 186 3.98 12.05 7.65
CA CYS A 186 2.63 11.48 7.54
C CYS A 186 2.02 11.21 8.92
N ARG A 187 0.69 11.19 8.98
CA ARG A 187 -0.04 10.90 10.22
C ARG A 187 0.14 9.44 10.62
N SER A 188 0.01 9.14 11.91
CA SER A 188 0.03 7.77 12.41
C SER A 188 -1.18 6.98 11.90
N CYS A 189 -1.01 5.67 11.72
CA CYS A 189 -2.11 4.78 11.38
C CYS A 189 -3.23 4.86 12.42
N ARG A 190 -4.48 4.73 11.95
CA ARG A 190 -5.67 4.73 12.78
C ARG A 190 -6.15 3.30 13.01
N LEU A 191 -6.71 3.02 14.18
CA LEU A 191 -7.30 1.72 14.45
C LEU A 191 -8.54 1.48 13.57
N GLY A 192 -8.66 0.27 13.05
CA GLY A 192 -9.77 -0.16 12.19
C GLY A 192 -9.40 -0.11 10.71
N GLY A 193 -9.97 -1.06 9.96
CA GLY A 193 -9.89 -1.04 8.50
C GLY A 193 -10.87 -0.03 7.94
N LEU A 194 -10.44 0.69 6.93
CA LEU A 194 -11.32 1.51 6.11
C LEU A 194 -11.58 0.69 4.84
N GLY A 195 -12.82 0.29 4.61
CA GLY A 195 -13.20 -0.28 3.31
C GLY A 195 -13.09 0.77 2.20
N ALA A 196 -13.68 0.51 1.04
CA ALA A 196 -13.85 1.56 0.02
C ALA A 196 -14.80 2.70 0.48
N ASP A 197 -15.37 2.63 1.69
CA ASP A 197 -16.48 3.46 2.20
C ASP A 197 -16.10 4.87 2.69
N LYS A 198 -14.96 5.43 2.28
CA LYS A 198 -14.67 6.86 2.47
C LYS A 198 -14.02 7.44 1.21
N GLN A 199 -14.84 7.63 0.18
CA GLN A 199 -14.50 8.42 -1.01
C GLN A 199 -14.65 9.92 -0.71
#